data_AF-F8PH70-F1
#
_entry.id   AF-F8PH70-F1
#
_cell.length_a   1.000
_cell.length_b   1.000
_cell.length_c   1.000
_cell.angle_alpha   90.00
_cell.angle_beta   90.00
_cell.angle_gamma   90.00
#
_symmetry.space_group_name_H-M   'P 1'
#
loop_
_entity.id
_entity.type
_entity.pdbx_description
1 polymer ?
#
loop_
_entity_poly.entity_id
_entity_poly.type
_entity_poly.pdbx_seq_one_letter_code
_entity_poly.pdbx_strand_id
1 'polypeptide(L)'
;MRAQIQALTNQLDKIQAAPAAETTKVEIVADPGAFEGDMARFAKWWIKLQIWIKANWDTFADDFEIATAVLSHLKGPVAGLYAQVRLQECYMAGAWPTWDDLKVEIKKYFKPQAERDWARQQTHSFKQGSMRTDDYVTWFLALSIQGGLGNEHVVDLLEHNVNPHIAEQL
;
A
#
# COMPACT_ATOMS: atom_id res chain seq x y z
N MET A 1 42.49 -14.21 -42.83
CA MET A 1 41.69 -12.98 -42.82
C MET A 1 40.22 -13.22 -43.18
N ARG A 2 39.84 -13.64 -44.40
CA ARG A 2 38.42 -13.89 -44.76
C ARG A 2 37.71 -14.93 -43.88
N ALA A 3 38.39 -16.02 -43.52
CA ALA A 3 37.82 -17.04 -42.64
C ALA A 3 37.57 -16.53 -41.20
N GLN A 4 38.40 -15.60 -40.71
CA GLN A 4 38.22 -14.98 -39.39
C GLN A 4 37.05 -14.00 -39.38
N ILE A 5 36.85 -13.25 -40.47
CA ILE A 5 35.69 -12.37 -40.63
C ILE A 5 34.41 -13.20 -40.63
N GLN A 6 34.37 -14.32 -41.38
CA GLN A 6 33.21 -15.19 -41.40
C GLN A 6 32.91 -15.81 -40.02
N ALA A 7 33.95 -16.21 -39.28
CA ALA A 7 33.79 -16.74 -37.94
C ALA A 7 33.19 -15.69 -36.97
N LEU A 8 33.62 -14.43 -37.08
CA LEU A 8 33.09 -13.32 -36.27
C LEU A 8 31.64 -12.98 -36.64
N THR A 9 31.29 -12.96 -37.92
CA THR A 9 29.90 -12.74 -38.38
C THR A 9 28.98 -13.83 -37.86
N ASN A 10 29.38 -15.10 -37.98
CA ASN A 10 28.61 -16.23 -37.48
C ASN A 10 28.47 -16.23 -35.94
N GLN A 11 29.42 -15.63 -35.21
CA GLN A 11 29.29 -15.43 -33.76
C GLN A 11 28.33 -14.30 -33.41
N LEU A 12 28.34 -13.22 -34.19
CA LEU A 12 27.43 -12.09 -33.99
C LEU A 12 25.96 -12.49 -34.26
N ASP A 13 25.72 -13.24 -35.32
CA ASP A 13 24.38 -13.76 -35.66
C ASP A 13 23.82 -14.68 -34.57
N LYS A 14 24.70 -15.48 -33.92
CA LYS A 14 24.31 -16.33 -32.79
C LYS A 14 23.95 -15.54 -31.52
N ILE A 15 24.63 -14.40 -31.28
CA ILE A 15 24.33 -13.53 -30.15
C ILE A 15 23.01 -12.77 -30.39
N GLN A 16 22.74 -12.37 -31.64
CA GLN A 16 21.51 -11.68 -32.01
C GLN A 16 20.28 -12.61 -32.13
N ALA A 17 20.49 -13.88 -32.46
CA ALA A 17 19.45 -14.91 -32.51
C ALA A 17 19.17 -15.58 -31.15
N ALA A 18 19.99 -15.30 -30.13
CA ALA A 18 19.65 -15.71 -28.77
C ALA A 18 18.37 -14.96 -28.35
N PRO A 19 17.35 -15.64 -27.82
CA PRO A 19 16.19 -14.96 -27.27
C PRO A 19 16.70 -13.95 -26.24
N ALA A 20 16.19 -12.71 -26.32
CA ALA A 20 16.51 -11.69 -25.33
C ALA A 20 16.35 -12.34 -23.96
N ALA A 21 17.45 -12.41 -23.20
CA ALA A 21 17.43 -12.99 -21.87
C ALA A 21 16.24 -12.36 -21.16
N GLU A 22 15.28 -13.19 -20.74
CA GLU A 22 14.17 -12.73 -19.91
C GLU A 22 14.82 -11.94 -18.79
N THR A 23 14.65 -10.62 -18.81
CA THR A 23 15.09 -9.79 -17.72
C THR A 23 14.26 -10.30 -16.55
N THR A 24 14.86 -11.13 -15.71
CA THR A 24 14.30 -11.49 -14.42
C THR A 24 14.16 -10.17 -13.70
N LYS A 25 12.96 -9.58 -13.81
CA LYS A 25 12.62 -8.30 -13.23
C LYS A 25 12.87 -8.49 -11.75
N VAL A 26 13.93 -7.82 -11.27
CA VAL A 26 14.22 -7.72 -9.85
C VAL A 26 12.92 -7.21 -9.21
N GLU A 27 12.41 -7.95 -8.22
CA GLU A 27 11.21 -7.58 -7.50
C GLU A 27 11.55 -6.33 -6.66
N ILE A 28 11.34 -5.14 -7.23
CA ILE A 28 11.73 -3.85 -6.61
C ILE A 28 10.92 -3.62 -5.33
N VAL A 29 9.70 -4.16 -5.25
CA VAL A 29 8.79 -4.02 -4.11
C VAL A 29 8.34 -5.40 -3.66
N ALA A 30 8.57 -5.70 -2.38
CA ALA A 30 8.16 -6.96 -1.78
C ALA A 30 6.64 -7.15 -1.80
N ASP A 31 6.23 -8.40 -1.97
CA ASP A 31 4.85 -8.85 -1.81
C ASP A 31 4.22 -8.32 -0.50
N PRO A 32 3.00 -7.77 -0.54
CA PRO A 32 2.36 -7.17 0.63
C PRO A 32 1.90 -8.21 1.66
N GLY A 33 1.86 -9.49 1.29
CA GLY A 33 1.39 -10.60 2.10
C GLY A 33 -0.13 -10.69 2.15
N ALA A 34 -0.62 -11.74 2.81
CA ALA A 34 -2.05 -11.97 2.98
C ALA A 34 -2.68 -11.02 4.01
N PHE A 35 -3.93 -10.63 3.75
CA PHE A 35 -4.80 -9.93 4.67
C PHE A 35 -6.01 -10.78 5.01
N GLU A 36 -6.20 -11.06 6.30
CA GLU A 36 -7.24 -11.98 6.77
C GLU A 36 -8.54 -11.30 7.18
N GLY A 37 -8.59 -9.97 7.16
CA GLY A 37 -9.72 -9.18 7.65
C GLY A 37 -9.50 -8.50 8.99
N ASP A 38 -8.30 -8.59 9.59
CA ASP A 38 -7.96 -7.85 10.82
C ASP A 38 -7.92 -6.34 10.54
N MET A 39 -8.99 -5.68 10.94
CA MET A 39 -9.19 -4.24 10.83
C MET A 39 -7.97 -3.42 11.31
N ALA A 40 -7.36 -3.78 12.44
CA ALA A 40 -6.23 -3.03 13.01
C ALA A 40 -4.94 -3.08 12.17
N ARG A 41 -4.86 -4.04 11.25
CA ARG A 41 -3.73 -4.20 10.32
C ARG A 41 -4.03 -3.64 8.94
N PHE A 42 -5.27 -3.24 8.68
CA PHE A 42 -5.73 -2.82 7.36
C PHE A 42 -4.88 -1.67 6.83
N ALA A 43 -4.67 -0.59 7.59
CA ALA A 43 -3.93 0.57 7.11
C ALA A 43 -2.50 0.22 6.65
N LYS A 44 -1.79 -0.59 7.44
CA LYS A 44 -0.41 -1.00 7.16
C LYS A 44 -0.32 -1.97 5.98
N TRP A 45 -1.26 -2.91 5.87
CA TRP A 45 -1.30 -3.83 4.75
C TRP A 45 -1.74 -3.12 3.47
N TRP A 46 -2.77 -2.28 3.55
CA TRP A 46 -3.35 -1.57 2.42
C TRP A 46 -2.33 -0.69 1.72
N ILE A 47 -1.53 0.10 2.47
CA ILE A 47 -0.50 0.93 1.84
C ILE A 47 0.56 0.09 1.12
N LYS A 48 0.96 -1.07 1.66
CA LYS A 48 1.89 -1.98 1.00
C LYS A 48 1.31 -2.52 -0.30
N LEU A 49 0.05 -2.95 -0.29
CA LEU A 49 -0.63 -3.42 -1.49
C LEU A 49 -0.72 -2.32 -2.56
N GLN A 50 -1.05 -1.09 -2.17
CA GLN A 50 -1.13 0.03 -3.12
C GLN A 50 0.24 0.32 -3.78
N ILE A 51 1.32 0.29 -3.00
CA ILE A 51 2.69 0.45 -3.52
C ILE A 51 3.04 -0.70 -4.46
N TRP A 52 2.74 -1.94 -4.06
CA TRP A 52 3.02 -3.13 -4.87
C TRP A 52 2.27 -3.10 -6.21
N ILE A 53 0.97 -2.78 -6.23
CA ILE A 53 0.20 -2.61 -7.46
C ILE A 53 0.81 -1.50 -8.34
N LYS A 54 1.19 -0.37 -7.73
CA LYS A 54 1.74 0.75 -8.51
C LYS A 54 3.11 0.45 -9.10
N ALA A 55 3.95 -0.28 -8.37
CA ALA A 55 5.27 -0.72 -8.84
C ALA A 55 5.16 -1.76 -9.96
N ASN A 56 4.11 -2.59 -9.93
CA ASN A 56 3.84 -3.62 -10.94
C ASN A 56 2.83 -3.16 -12.00
N TRP A 57 2.50 -1.86 -12.05
CA TRP A 57 1.40 -1.35 -12.90
C TRP A 57 1.56 -1.76 -14.37
N ASP A 58 2.76 -1.58 -14.93
CA ASP A 58 3.04 -1.89 -16.33
C ASP A 58 3.15 -3.40 -16.63
N THR A 59 3.05 -4.26 -15.61
CA THR A 59 2.99 -5.72 -15.82
C THR A 59 1.58 -6.26 -15.94
N PHE A 60 0.57 -5.49 -15.50
CA PHE A 60 -0.82 -5.90 -15.62
C PHE A 60 -1.36 -5.50 -17.00
N ALA A 61 -1.90 -6.47 -17.73
CA ALA A 61 -2.45 -6.26 -19.07
C ALA A 61 -3.84 -5.60 -19.03
N ASP A 62 -4.64 -5.90 -18.00
CA ASP A 62 -6.03 -5.46 -17.88
C ASP A 62 -6.53 -5.42 -16.42
N ASP A 63 -7.80 -5.01 -16.26
CA ASP A 63 -8.47 -4.94 -14.96
C ASP A 63 -8.67 -6.35 -14.34
N PHE A 64 -8.72 -7.41 -15.14
CA PHE A 64 -8.80 -8.78 -14.63
C PHE A 64 -7.54 -9.14 -13.84
N GLU A 65 -6.36 -8.90 -14.41
CA GLU A 65 -5.09 -9.18 -13.73
C GLU A 65 -4.92 -8.35 -12.47
N ILE A 66 -5.29 -7.06 -12.49
CA ILE A 66 -5.27 -6.20 -11.30
C ILE A 66 -6.24 -6.73 -10.23
N ALA A 67 -7.49 -7.02 -10.61
CA ALA A 67 -8.51 -7.47 -9.68
C ALA A 67 -8.16 -8.81 -9.05
N THR A 68 -7.70 -9.77 -9.85
CA THR A 68 -7.29 -11.08 -9.33
C THR A 68 -6.04 -10.98 -8.47
N ALA A 69 -5.06 -10.16 -8.83
CA ALA A 69 -3.90 -9.89 -7.99
C ALA A 69 -4.33 -9.34 -6.63
N VAL A 70 -5.18 -8.31 -6.59
CA VAL A 70 -5.70 -7.72 -5.34
C VAL A 70 -6.49 -8.73 -4.51
N LEU A 71 -7.48 -9.41 -5.11
CA LEU A 71 -8.35 -10.36 -4.42
C LEU A 71 -7.57 -11.60 -3.94
N SER A 72 -6.50 -11.99 -4.62
CA SER A 72 -5.66 -13.12 -4.18
C SER A 72 -4.98 -12.90 -2.84
N HIS A 73 -4.73 -11.65 -2.45
CA HIS A 73 -4.12 -11.30 -1.16
C HIS A 73 -5.14 -11.25 -0.01
N LEU A 74 -6.44 -11.27 -0.31
CA LEU A 74 -7.50 -11.38 0.69
C LEU A 74 -7.70 -12.86 1.04
N LYS A 75 -7.31 -13.25 2.25
CA LYS A 75 -7.29 -14.65 2.73
C LYS A 75 -8.05 -14.80 4.04
N GLY A 76 -7.99 -15.98 4.65
CA GLY A 76 -8.61 -16.23 5.93
C GLY A 76 -10.14 -16.24 5.89
N PRO A 77 -10.79 -16.38 7.06
CA PRO A 77 -12.23 -16.65 7.13
C PRO A 77 -13.10 -15.44 6.72
N VAL A 78 -12.61 -14.21 6.91
CA VAL A 78 -13.38 -13.00 6.63
C VAL A 78 -13.05 -12.44 5.25
N ALA A 79 -11.79 -12.04 5.04
CA ALA A 79 -11.38 -11.43 3.76
C ALA A 79 -11.37 -12.45 2.61
N GLY A 80 -11.00 -13.71 2.88
CA GLY A 80 -11.01 -14.78 1.88
C GLY A 80 -12.41 -15.16 1.42
N LEU A 81 -13.40 -15.16 2.32
CA LEU A 81 -14.80 -15.39 1.94
C LEU A 81 -15.31 -14.28 1.02
N TYR A 82 -15.03 -13.02 1.37
CA TYR A 82 -15.34 -11.89 0.50
C TYR A 82 -14.68 -12.04 -0.87
N ALA A 83 -13.39 -12.37 -0.92
CA ALA A 83 -12.66 -12.54 -2.17
C ALA A 83 -13.23 -13.65 -3.04
N GLN A 84 -13.62 -14.77 -2.43
CA GLN A 84 -14.25 -15.89 -3.13
C GLN A 84 -15.58 -15.47 -3.77
N VAL A 85 -16.47 -14.83 -3.00
CA VAL A 85 -17.77 -14.36 -3.50
C VAL A 85 -17.56 -13.33 -4.62
N ARG A 86 -16.65 -12.38 -4.41
CA ARG A 86 -16.40 -11.32 -5.39
C ARG A 86 -15.81 -11.83 -6.69
N LEU A 87 -14.86 -12.77 -6.63
CA LEU A 87 -14.32 -13.45 -7.80
C LEU A 87 -15.44 -14.16 -8.58
N GLN A 88 -16.32 -14.89 -7.89
CA GLN A 88 -17.43 -15.60 -8.52
C GLN A 88 -18.39 -14.63 -9.22
N GLU A 89 -18.71 -13.49 -8.61
CA GLU A 89 -19.53 -12.45 -9.23
C GLU A 89 -18.89 -11.89 -10.51
N CYS A 90 -17.59 -11.57 -10.49
CA CYS A 90 -16.87 -11.11 -11.68
C CYS A 90 -16.92 -12.14 -12.81
N TYR A 91 -16.70 -13.42 -12.50
CA TYR A 91 -16.78 -14.50 -13.49
C TYR A 91 -18.19 -14.67 -14.07
N MET A 92 -19.24 -14.57 -13.25
CA MET A 92 -20.61 -14.66 -13.74
C MET A 92 -21.03 -13.44 -14.57
N ALA A 93 -20.58 -12.25 -14.20
CA ALA A 93 -20.88 -11.01 -14.91
C ALA A 93 -20.05 -10.83 -16.19
N GLY A 94 -18.90 -11.51 -16.30
CA GLY A 94 -17.94 -11.30 -17.38
C GLY A 94 -17.32 -9.90 -17.37
N ALA A 95 -17.30 -9.24 -16.20
CA ALA A 95 -16.83 -7.88 -16.02
C ALA A 95 -15.96 -7.77 -14.77
N TRP A 96 -14.84 -7.06 -14.90
CA TRP A 96 -13.85 -6.89 -13.84
C TRP A 96 -13.81 -5.42 -13.39
N PRO A 97 -13.75 -5.17 -12.07
CA PRO A 97 -13.69 -3.82 -11.54
C PRO A 97 -12.34 -3.18 -11.84
N THR A 98 -12.36 -1.88 -12.10
CA THR A 98 -11.12 -1.09 -12.22
C THR A 98 -10.38 -1.05 -10.89
N TRP A 99 -9.11 -0.67 -10.91
CA TRP A 99 -8.35 -0.39 -9.69
C TRP A 99 -9.05 0.65 -8.78
N ASP A 100 -9.66 1.68 -9.37
CA ASP A 100 -10.35 2.72 -8.61
C ASP A 100 -11.60 2.18 -7.90
N ASP A 101 -12.38 1.34 -8.57
CA ASP A 101 -13.56 0.70 -7.99
C ASP A 101 -13.18 -0.26 -6.86
N LEU A 102 -12.12 -1.06 -7.04
CA LEU A 102 -11.59 -1.95 -6.01
C LEU A 102 -11.16 -1.20 -4.76
N LYS A 103 -10.50 -0.03 -4.91
CA LYS A 103 -10.11 0.79 -3.75
C LYS A 103 -11.33 1.25 -2.95
N VAL A 104 -12.41 1.62 -3.61
CA VAL A 104 -13.64 2.05 -2.95
C VAL A 104 -14.29 0.86 -2.25
N GLU A 105 -14.41 -0.27 -2.94
CA GLU A 105 -15.06 -1.47 -2.44
C GLU A 105 -14.33 -2.06 -1.22
N ILE A 106 -13.01 -2.26 -1.31
CA ILE A 106 -12.22 -2.83 -0.21
C ILE A 106 -12.26 -1.91 1.01
N LYS A 107 -12.16 -0.59 0.83
CA LYS A 107 -12.27 0.35 1.94
C LYS A 107 -13.66 0.31 2.58
N LYS A 108 -14.72 0.13 1.80
CA LYS A 108 -16.08 0.02 2.33
C LYS A 108 -16.22 -1.15 3.32
N TYR A 109 -15.59 -2.29 3.04
CA TYR A 109 -15.71 -3.49 3.87
C TYR A 109 -14.68 -3.59 4.99
N PHE A 110 -13.45 -3.15 4.75
CA PHE A 110 -12.32 -3.45 5.64
C PHE A 110 -11.66 -2.23 6.28
N LYS A 111 -11.93 -1.01 5.79
CA LYS A 111 -11.37 0.19 6.41
C LYS A 111 -12.10 0.43 7.73
N PRO A 112 -11.40 0.47 8.88
CA PRO A 112 -12.08 0.70 10.14
C PRO A 112 -12.46 2.18 10.22
N GLN A 113 -13.75 2.48 10.25
CA GLN A 113 -14.20 3.85 10.54
C GLN A 113 -13.72 4.28 11.93
N ALA A 114 -13.73 3.33 12.87
CA ALA A 114 -13.23 3.53 14.23
C ALA A 114 -11.73 3.85 14.30
N GLU A 115 -10.89 3.53 13.31
CA GLU A 115 -9.46 3.93 13.34
C GLU A 115 -9.30 5.44 13.19
N ARG A 116 -10.11 6.07 12.35
CA ARG A 116 -10.10 7.53 12.20
C ARG A 116 -10.58 8.19 13.47
N ASP A 117 -11.66 7.68 14.05
CA ASP A 117 -12.24 8.21 15.28
C ASP A 117 -11.34 7.94 16.49
N TRP A 118 -10.70 6.77 16.56
CA TRP A 118 -9.68 6.43 17.54
C TRP A 118 -8.46 7.35 17.40
N ALA A 119 -7.93 7.55 16.20
CA ALA A 119 -6.79 8.44 15.99
C ALA A 119 -7.12 9.88 16.40
N ARG A 120 -8.35 10.36 16.14
CA ARG A 120 -8.86 11.63 16.66
C ARG A 120 -8.87 11.63 18.19
N GLN A 121 -9.49 10.63 18.82
CA GLN A 121 -9.54 10.51 20.28
C GLN A 121 -8.15 10.45 20.92
N GLN A 122 -7.22 9.70 20.34
CA GLN A 122 -5.83 9.64 20.79
C GLN A 122 -5.15 11.00 20.64
N THR A 123 -5.30 11.68 19.50
CA THR A 123 -4.69 13.02 19.33
C THR A 123 -5.18 14.00 20.39
N HIS A 124 -6.47 13.95 20.75
CA HIS A 124 -7.02 14.80 21.82
C HIS A 124 -6.42 14.49 23.21
N SER A 125 -6.15 13.22 23.52
CA SER A 125 -5.69 12.79 24.85
C SER A 125 -4.18 12.60 24.95
N PHE A 126 -3.43 12.66 23.85
CA PHE A 126 -2.00 12.37 23.79
C PHE A 126 -1.17 13.52 24.35
N LYS A 127 -0.89 13.47 25.65
CA LYS A 127 -0.02 14.39 26.38
C LYS A 127 1.45 14.00 26.24
N GLN A 128 2.35 14.98 26.12
CA GLN A 128 3.79 14.73 26.00
C GLN A 128 4.38 14.01 27.22
N GLY A 129 3.98 14.42 28.43
CA GLY A 129 4.53 13.85 29.67
C GLY A 129 6.06 13.99 29.74
N SER A 130 6.74 12.85 29.91
CA SER A 130 8.21 12.74 29.92
C SER A 130 8.83 12.35 28.57
N MET A 131 8.02 12.23 27.51
CA MET A 131 8.50 11.86 26.17
C MET A 131 9.40 12.97 25.61
N ARG A 132 10.48 12.59 24.92
CA ARG A 132 11.33 13.54 24.20
C ARG A 132 10.48 14.27 23.13
N THR A 133 10.73 15.56 22.96
CA THR A 133 9.90 16.43 22.12
C THR A 133 9.85 15.97 20.66
N ASP A 134 10.96 15.49 20.11
CA ASP A 134 11.04 14.95 18.74
C ASP A 134 10.17 13.70 18.56
N ASP A 135 10.23 12.77 19.50
CA ASP A 135 9.41 11.56 19.51
C ASP A 135 7.93 11.93 19.65
N TYR A 136 7.60 12.84 20.57
CA TYR A 136 6.24 13.32 20.79
C TYR A 136 5.63 13.96 19.55
N VAL A 137 6.34 14.92 18.94
CA VAL A 137 5.89 15.62 17.73
C VAL A 137 5.70 14.63 16.58
N THR A 138 6.60 13.66 16.42
CA THR A 138 6.47 12.61 15.39
C THR A 138 5.19 11.79 15.56
N TRP A 139 4.90 11.31 16.78
CA TRP A 139 3.69 10.54 17.06
C TRP A 139 2.41 11.37 16.94
N PHE A 140 2.44 12.60 17.45
CA PHE A 140 1.28 13.51 17.42
C PHE A 140 0.89 13.89 15.99
N LEU A 141 1.86 14.20 15.13
CA LEU A 141 1.62 14.50 13.72
C LEU A 141 1.08 13.29 12.96
N ALA A 142 1.63 12.09 13.20
CA ALA A 142 1.14 10.86 12.58
C ALA A 142 -0.34 10.58 12.95
N LEU A 143 -0.69 10.72 14.23
CA LEU A 143 -2.08 10.56 14.71
C LEU A 143 -3.02 11.63 14.12
N SER A 144 -2.55 12.87 14.01
CA SER A 144 -3.32 14.00 13.44
C SER A 144 -3.65 13.76 11.96
N ILE A 145 -2.68 13.29 11.18
CA ILE A 145 -2.86 12.92 9.76
C ILE A 145 -3.81 11.74 9.64
N GLN A 146 -3.66 10.70 10.47
CA GLN A 146 -4.53 9.52 10.45
C GLN A 146 -5.97 9.86 10.85
N GLY A 147 -6.16 10.74 11.84
CA GLY A 147 -7.46 11.28 12.23
C GLY A 147 -8.05 12.25 11.21
N GLY A 148 -7.25 12.75 10.27
CA GLY A 148 -7.62 13.77 9.28
C GLY A 148 -8.12 15.05 9.95
N LEU A 149 -7.33 15.54 10.91
CA LEU A 149 -7.54 16.84 11.56
C LEU A 149 -6.98 17.96 10.68
N GLY A 150 -7.64 19.13 10.69
CA GLY A 150 -7.16 20.31 9.98
C GLY A 150 -6.02 21.00 10.74
N ASN A 151 -5.11 21.66 10.02
CA ASN A 151 -3.87 22.22 10.61
C ASN A 151 -4.11 23.15 11.80
N GLU A 152 -5.10 24.06 11.73
CA GLU A 152 -5.45 24.96 12.84
C GLU A 152 -5.77 24.18 14.12
N HIS A 153 -6.61 23.15 14.00
CA HIS A 153 -7.01 22.31 15.12
C HIS A 153 -5.86 21.46 15.68
N VAL A 154 -4.89 21.09 14.84
CA VAL A 154 -3.70 20.35 15.24
C VAL A 154 -2.76 21.23 16.06
N VAL A 155 -2.60 22.51 15.69
CA VAL A 155 -1.78 23.47 16.45
C VAL A 155 -2.38 23.70 17.83
N ASP A 156 -3.69 23.97 17.90
CA ASP A 156 -4.38 24.16 19.18
C ASP A 156 -4.16 22.96 20.11
N LEU A 157 -4.36 21.74 19.59
CA LEU A 157 -4.19 20.52 20.38
C LEU A 157 -2.73 20.29 20.79
N LEU A 158 -1.76 20.66 19.96
CA LEU A 158 -0.34 20.54 20.27
C LEU A 158 0.03 21.47 21.43
N GLU A 159 -0.38 22.74 21.37
CA GLU A 159 -0.12 23.73 22.42
C GLU A 159 -0.71 23.31 23.78
N HIS A 160 -1.90 22.70 23.78
CA HIS A 160 -2.56 22.22 25.00
C HIS A 160 -2.01 20.90 25.55
N ASN A 161 -1.30 20.12 24.73
CA ASN A 161 -0.86 18.77 25.07
C ASN A 161 0.66 18.61 25.23
N VAL A 162 1.45 19.60 24.79
CA VAL A 162 2.89 19.70 25.03
C VAL A 162 3.18 19.96 26.52
N ASN A 163 4.40 19.65 26.97
CA ASN A 163 4.82 19.92 28.34
C ASN A 163 4.74 21.44 28.63
N PRO A 164 4.13 21.89 29.76
CA PRO A 164 3.97 23.31 30.07
C PRO A 164 5.26 24.12 29.98
N HIS A 165 6.40 23.53 30.34
CA HIS A 165 7.69 24.21 30.28
C HIS A 165 8.14 24.56 28.84
N ILE A 166 7.65 23.80 27.85
CA ILE A 166 7.88 24.06 26.42
C ILE A 166 6.81 25.00 25.87
N ALA A 167 5.56 24.87 26.33
CA ALA A 167 4.47 25.76 25.94
C ALA A 167 4.77 27.23 26.28
N GLU A 168 5.45 27.49 27.41
CA GLU A 168 5.88 28.84 27.82
C GLU A 168 6.97 29.44 26.91
N GLN A 169 7.60 28.65 26.04
CA GLN A 169 8.69 29.05 25.15
C GLN A 169 8.29 29.17 23.67
N LEU A 170 7.05 28.81 23.35
CA LEU A 170 6.44 28.94 22.01
C LEU A 170 5.74 30.29 21.87
#